data_AF-A0ABD2X3A0-F1
#
_entry.id   AF-A0ABD2X3A0-F1
#
_cell.length_a   1.000
_cell.length_b   1.000
_cell.length_c   1.000
_cell.angle_alpha   90.00
_cell.angle_beta   90.00
_cell.angle_gamma   90.00
#
_symmetry.space_group_name_H-M   'P 1'
#
loop_
_entity.id
_entity.type
_entity.pdbx_description
1 polymer ?
#
loop_
_entity_poly.entity_id
_entity_poly.type
_entity_poly.pdbx_seq_one_letter_code
_entity_poly.pdbx_strand_id
1 'polypeptide(L)'
;MAPLSTWCFVFSLILLLHGIQEASSAEEGKGDEEDYLEKCCGLGSSWASEKLRCERFPGPVAGVPATEQSACLETIDICCRKKFQDDDCKLGKADAKAGLACTRSETGPRRTPVGLGDFRRDCCEGCKLGIAAGTSGKTCGLKKINLGVPWDPAFTECCNEAATTSTSQKQETSPTTAIVSSTVVSTSQAGADSDELESIIDELNDPNLNFNLTGE
;
A
#
# COMPACT_ATOMS: atom_id res chain seq x y z
N MET A 1 46.55 22.07 -50.17
CA MET A 1 45.10 22.07 -49.86
C MET A 1 44.55 20.71 -50.26
N ALA A 2 44.46 19.78 -49.30
CA ALA A 2 43.94 18.44 -49.51
C ALA A 2 42.43 18.41 -49.18
N PRO A 3 41.59 17.71 -49.93
CA PRO A 3 40.14 17.75 -49.74
C PRO A 3 39.72 16.93 -48.52
N LEU A 4 39.01 17.57 -47.58
CA LEU A 4 38.41 17.00 -46.37
C LEU A 4 37.35 15.90 -46.61
N SER A 5 37.18 15.42 -47.85
CA SER A 5 36.10 14.52 -48.24
C SER A 5 36.39 13.04 -47.92
N THR A 6 37.66 12.62 -47.96
CA THR A 6 38.01 11.20 -47.82
C THR A 6 37.90 10.70 -46.38
N TRP A 7 37.96 11.60 -45.39
CA TRP A 7 37.90 11.22 -43.97
C TRP A 7 36.48 10.85 -43.54
N CYS A 8 35.44 11.45 -44.12
CA CYS A 8 34.04 11.08 -43.83
C CYS A 8 33.72 9.65 -44.27
N PHE A 9 34.24 9.21 -45.43
CA PHE A 9 34.01 7.84 -45.91
C PHE A 9 34.73 6.81 -45.05
N VAL A 10 35.94 7.13 -44.56
CA VAL A 10 36.68 6.23 -43.67
C VAL A 10 36.02 6.13 -42.30
N PHE A 11 35.51 7.23 -41.74
CA PHE A 11 34.74 7.19 -40.48
C PHE A 11 33.41 6.45 -40.61
N SER A 12 32.67 6.63 -41.72
CA SER A 12 31.46 5.85 -41.98
C SER A 12 31.74 4.35 -42.18
N LEU A 13 32.86 3.99 -42.81
CA LEU A 13 33.25 2.58 -42.98
C LEU A 13 33.72 1.97 -41.66
N ILE A 14 34.41 2.73 -40.80
CA ILE A 14 34.83 2.29 -39.46
C ILE A 14 33.62 2.12 -38.52
N LEU A 15 32.59 2.96 -38.63
CA LEU A 15 31.34 2.81 -37.89
C LEU A 15 30.50 1.63 -38.39
N LEU A 16 30.56 1.30 -39.70
CA LEU A 16 29.95 0.10 -40.26
C LEU A 16 30.71 -1.19 -39.91
N LEU A 17 32.03 -1.13 -39.69
CA LEU A 17 32.86 -2.29 -39.32
C LEU A 17 32.95 -2.55 -37.81
N HIS A 18 32.74 -1.55 -36.94
CA HIS A 18 32.66 -1.74 -35.48
C HIS A 18 31.23 -1.89 -34.95
N GLY A 19 30.21 -1.86 -35.83
CA GLY A 19 28.80 -1.90 -35.46
C GLY A 19 28.18 -3.29 -35.31
N ILE A 20 28.97 -4.36 -35.18
CA ILE A 20 28.44 -5.71 -34.93
C ILE A 20 29.15 -6.31 -33.71
N GLN A 21 28.75 -5.88 -32.53
CA GLN A 21 28.90 -6.68 -31.32
C GLN A 21 27.70 -6.46 -30.40
N GLU A 22 26.50 -6.73 -30.91
CA GLU A 22 25.43 -7.27 -30.10
C GLU A 22 25.26 -8.72 -30.53
N ALA A 23 26.16 -9.57 -30.02
CA ALA A 23 25.80 -10.96 -29.85
C ALA A 23 24.76 -10.97 -28.72
N SER A 24 23.48 -10.87 -29.08
CA SER A 24 22.42 -11.41 -28.26
C SER A 24 22.67 -12.92 -28.22
N SER A 25 23.45 -13.36 -27.24
CA SER A 25 23.56 -14.77 -26.91
C SER A 25 22.19 -15.24 -26.46
N ALA A 26 21.53 -15.90 -27.42
CA ALA A 26 20.71 -17.08 -27.28
C ALA A 26 20.01 -17.26 -25.92
N GLU A 27 18.68 -17.21 -25.99
CA GLU A 27 17.79 -17.97 -25.12
C GLU A 27 18.21 -19.44 -25.04
N GLU A 28 18.97 -19.81 -24.01
CA GLU A 28 19.01 -21.16 -23.42
C GLU A 28 19.23 -20.97 -21.92
N GLY A 29 18.14 -20.99 -21.15
CA GLY A 29 18.16 -20.77 -19.69
C GLY A 29 16.86 -20.26 -19.06
N LYS A 30 15.79 -20.06 -19.84
CA LYS A 30 14.54 -19.45 -19.35
C LYS A 30 13.80 -20.26 -18.28
N GLY A 31 14.02 -21.58 -18.19
CA GLY A 31 13.44 -22.41 -17.12
C GLY A 31 14.22 -22.29 -15.81
N ASP A 32 15.55 -22.46 -15.89
CA ASP A 32 16.40 -22.55 -14.70
C ASP A 32 16.55 -21.20 -13.95
N GLU A 33 16.48 -20.07 -14.68
CA GLU A 33 16.57 -18.73 -14.08
C GLU A 33 15.31 -18.34 -13.30
N GLU A 34 14.12 -18.68 -13.80
CA GLU A 34 12.86 -18.43 -13.10
C GLU A 34 12.72 -19.35 -11.85
N ASP A 35 13.23 -20.58 -11.92
CA ASP A 35 13.13 -21.58 -10.85
C ASP A 35 13.90 -21.20 -9.58
N TYR A 36 15.12 -20.66 -9.70
CA TYR A 36 15.88 -20.27 -8.50
C TYR A 36 15.29 -18.99 -7.88
N LEU A 37 14.80 -18.05 -8.69
CA LEU A 37 14.18 -16.82 -8.21
C LEU A 37 12.87 -17.13 -7.46
N GLU A 38 12.05 -18.06 -7.95
CA GLU A 38 10.87 -18.54 -7.24
C GLU A 38 11.23 -19.13 -5.88
N LYS A 39 12.24 -19.99 -5.82
CA LYS A 39 12.77 -20.54 -4.56
C LYS A 39 13.20 -19.45 -3.60
N CYS A 40 13.98 -18.47 -4.08
CA CYS A 40 14.47 -17.35 -3.26
C CYS A 40 13.30 -16.47 -2.77
N CYS A 41 12.31 -16.19 -3.62
CA CYS A 41 11.10 -15.46 -3.24
C CYS A 41 10.29 -16.20 -2.16
N GLY A 42 10.19 -17.53 -2.27
CA GLY A 42 9.55 -18.39 -1.27
C GLY A 42 10.24 -18.34 0.09
N LEU A 43 11.59 -18.34 0.10
CA LEU A 43 12.39 -18.17 1.33
C LEU A 43 12.13 -16.80 1.98
N GLY A 44 12.14 -15.73 1.21
CA GLY A 44 11.84 -14.38 1.71
C GLY A 44 10.43 -14.26 2.30
N SER A 45 9.44 -14.83 1.61
CA SER A 45 8.04 -14.84 2.08
C SER A 45 7.86 -15.65 3.37
N SER A 46 8.58 -16.77 3.49
CA SER A 46 8.60 -17.60 4.71
C SER A 46 9.25 -16.86 5.88
N TRP A 47 10.38 -16.19 5.63
CA TRP A 47 11.09 -15.37 6.62
C TRP A 47 10.20 -14.25 7.19
N ALA A 48 9.46 -13.54 6.32
CA ALA A 48 8.49 -12.53 6.74
C ALA A 48 7.32 -13.13 7.54
N SER A 49 6.91 -14.36 7.21
CA SER A 49 5.84 -15.06 7.93
C SER A 49 6.23 -15.38 9.37
N GLU A 50 7.51 -15.65 9.62
CA GLU A 50 8.09 -15.77 10.98
C GLU A 50 8.32 -14.41 11.67
N LYS A 51 7.88 -13.30 11.05
CA LYS A 51 8.03 -11.93 11.56
C LYS A 51 9.49 -11.50 11.76
N LEU A 52 10.40 -12.12 11.01
CA LEU A 52 11.82 -11.80 11.01
C LEU A 52 12.10 -10.63 10.06
N ARG A 53 13.14 -9.84 10.38
CA ARG A 53 13.51 -8.66 9.58
C ARG A 53 14.15 -9.08 8.27
N CYS A 54 13.70 -8.52 7.14
CA CYS A 54 14.19 -8.86 5.80
C CYS A 54 15.70 -8.63 5.67
N GLU A 55 16.19 -7.50 6.18
CA GLU A 55 17.63 -7.16 6.17
C GLU A 55 18.53 -8.15 6.95
N ARG A 56 17.94 -9.05 7.73
CA ARG A 56 18.67 -10.03 8.56
C ARG A 56 18.61 -11.45 8.01
N PHE A 57 18.11 -11.63 6.79
CA PHE A 57 18.11 -12.95 6.18
C PHE A 57 19.56 -13.49 6.09
N PRO A 58 19.84 -14.72 6.55
CA PRO A 58 21.18 -15.29 6.50
C PRO A 58 21.50 -15.80 5.10
N GLY A 59 22.60 -15.32 4.50
CA GLY A 59 23.17 -15.87 3.26
C GLY A 59 24.39 -16.76 3.54
N PRO A 60 24.84 -17.58 2.56
CA PRO A 60 24.29 -17.80 1.22
C PRO A 60 23.14 -18.82 1.19
N VAL A 61 22.39 -18.87 0.09
CA VAL A 61 21.29 -19.83 -0.10
C VAL A 61 21.81 -21.15 -0.65
N ALA A 62 21.55 -22.24 0.06
CA ALA A 62 21.98 -23.58 -0.34
C ALA A 62 21.34 -24.00 -1.68
N GLY A 63 22.16 -24.53 -2.59
CA GLY A 63 21.72 -24.98 -3.91
C GLY A 63 21.45 -23.85 -4.92
N VAL A 64 21.91 -22.63 -4.65
CA VAL A 64 21.95 -21.53 -5.64
C VAL A 64 23.42 -21.33 -6.07
N PRO A 65 23.74 -21.27 -7.37
CA PRO A 65 25.10 -21.03 -7.85
C PRO A 65 25.68 -19.72 -7.33
N ALA A 66 27.01 -19.64 -7.17
CA ALA A 66 27.68 -18.45 -6.64
C ALA A 66 27.41 -17.18 -7.48
N THR A 67 27.21 -17.31 -8.80
CA THR A 67 26.88 -16.20 -9.71
C THR A 67 25.50 -15.61 -9.45
N GLU A 68 24.55 -16.45 -8.99
CA GLU A 68 23.15 -16.07 -8.77
C GLU A 68 22.84 -15.70 -7.31
N GLN A 69 23.82 -15.85 -6.40
CA GLN A 69 23.61 -15.58 -4.96
C GLN A 69 23.15 -14.14 -4.70
N SER A 70 23.70 -13.15 -5.41
CA SER A 70 23.32 -11.75 -5.24
C SER A 70 21.87 -11.50 -5.67
N ALA A 71 21.47 -11.99 -6.86
CA ALA A 71 20.11 -11.88 -7.37
C ALA A 71 19.11 -12.62 -6.47
N CYS A 72 19.48 -13.79 -5.97
CA CYS A 72 18.67 -14.55 -5.02
C CYS A 72 18.44 -13.80 -3.70
N LEU A 73 19.50 -13.24 -3.09
CA LEU A 73 19.39 -12.50 -1.82
C LEU A 73 18.54 -11.22 -1.99
N GLU A 74 18.67 -10.54 -3.12
CA GLU A 74 17.80 -9.40 -3.45
C GLU A 74 16.33 -9.84 -3.60
N THR A 75 16.09 -10.96 -4.27
CA THR A 75 14.74 -11.53 -4.46
C THR A 75 14.10 -11.93 -3.12
N ILE A 76 14.89 -12.51 -2.21
CA ILE A 76 14.47 -12.79 -0.83
C ILE A 76 14.00 -11.52 -0.14
N ASP A 77 14.78 -10.46 -0.21
CA ASP A 77 14.50 -9.20 0.47
C ASP A 77 13.25 -8.50 -0.11
N ILE A 78 13.10 -8.49 -1.44
CA ILE A 78 11.90 -7.98 -2.14
C ILE A 78 10.65 -8.76 -1.70
N CYS A 79 10.67 -10.09 -1.78
CA CYS A 79 9.50 -10.90 -1.44
C CYS A 79 9.19 -10.89 0.05
N CYS A 80 10.21 -10.78 0.92
CA CYS A 80 10.01 -10.57 2.35
C CYS A 80 9.25 -9.27 2.64
N ARG A 81 9.68 -8.14 2.07
CA ARG A 81 8.97 -6.86 2.23
C ARG A 81 7.56 -6.92 1.67
N LYS A 82 7.39 -7.51 0.48
CA LYS A 82 6.07 -7.71 -0.14
C LYS A 82 5.13 -8.49 0.77
N LYS A 83 5.62 -9.54 1.43
CA LYS A 83 4.80 -10.34 2.36
C LYS A 83 4.38 -9.53 3.59
N PHE A 84 5.24 -8.67 4.14
CA PHE A 84 4.84 -7.73 5.20
C PHE A 84 3.77 -6.75 4.72
N GLN A 85 3.96 -6.18 3.53
CA GLN A 85 2.98 -5.29 2.89
C GLN A 85 1.61 -5.97 2.72
N ASP A 86 1.58 -7.22 2.25
CA ASP A 86 0.35 -7.99 2.09
C ASP A 86 -0.34 -8.27 3.43
N ASP A 87 0.42 -8.58 4.48
CA ASP A 87 -0.09 -8.79 5.84
C ASP A 87 -0.66 -7.50 6.45
N ASP A 88 0.07 -6.39 6.32
CA ASP A 88 -0.36 -5.07 6.77
C ASP A 88 -1.63 -4.63 6.04
N CYS A 89 -1.71 -4.90 4.72
CA CYS A 89 -2.90 -4.59 3.94
C CYS A 89 -4.13 -5.40 4.36
N LYS A 90 -3.95 -6.70 4.67
CA LYS A 90 -5.03 -7.54 5.20
C LYS A 90 -5.58 -6.97 6.51
N LEU A 91 -4.70 -6.53 7.40
CA LEU A 91 -5.09 -5.91 8.66
C LEU A 91 -5.82 -4.58 8.43
N GLY A 92 -5.32 -3.74 7.52
CA GLY A 92 -5.98 -2.47 7.16
C GLY A 92 -7.39 -2.67 6.60
N LYS A 93 -7.57 -3.66 5.71
CA LYS A 93 -8.90 -4.04 5.21
C LYS A 93 -9.81 -4.53 6.34
N ALA A 94 -9.30 -5.31 7.29
CA ALA A 94 -10.07 -5.77 8.43
C ALA A 94 -10.53 -4.60 9.33
N ASP A 95 -9.64 -3.64 9.59
CA ASP A 95 -9.97 -2.42 10.35
C ASP A 95 -11.10 -1.63 9.68
N ALA A 96 -11.00 -1.43 8.36
CA ALA A 96 -12.02 -0.75 7.57
C ALA A 96 -13.38 -1.47 7.61
N LYS A 97 -13.39 -2.80 7.44
CA LYS A 97 -14.60 -3.63 7.51
C LYS A 97 -15.23 -3.63 8.91
N ALA A 98 -14.42 -3.52 9.95
CA ALA A 98 -14.87 -3.39 11.34
C ALA A 98 -15.33 -1.96 11.71
N GLY A 99 -15.24 -0.99 10.79
CA GLY A 99 -15.61 0.41 11.06
C GLY A 99 -14.61 1.15 11.94
N LEU A 100 -13.41 0.61 12.14
CA LEU A 100 -12.37 1.23 12.97
C LEU A 100 -11.70 2.40 12.23
N ALA A 101 -11.06 3.29 13.00
CA ALA A 101 -10.24 4.35 12.44
C ALA A 101 -9.03 3.76 11.70
N CYS A 102 -8.64 4.36 10.56
CA CYS A 102 -7.44 3.94 9.84
C CYS A 102 -6.21 4.56 10.51
N THR A 103 -5.79 3.97 11.61
CA THR A 103 -4.63 4.44 12.37
C THR A 103 -3.33 3.97 11.71
N ARG A 104 -2.25 4.71 11.97
CA ARG A 104 -0.90 4.26 11.62
C ARG A 104 -0.61 2.95 12.36
N SER A 105 0.02 2.00 11.69
CA SER A 105 0.58 0.81 12.30
C SER A 105 1.59 1.23 13.38
N GLU A 106 1.42 0.71 14.60
CA GLU A 106 2.34 0.93 15.72
C GLU A 106 3.73 0.33 15.46
N THR A 107 3.84 -0.52 14.45
CA THR A 107 5.10 -1.01 13.97
C THR A 107 5.75 0.10 13.16
N GLY A 108 6.45 1.01 13.86
CA GLY A 108 6.95 2.29 13.37
C GLY A 108 7.83 2.25 12.09
N PRO A 109 8.56 3.34 11.76
CA PRO A 109 9.22 3.57 10.47
C PRO A 109 10.33 2.56 10.06
N ARG A 110 10.45 1.43 10.76
CA ARG A 110 11.48 0.40 10.55
C ARG A 110 11.14 -0.65 9.49
N ARG A 111 9.96 -0.61 8.85
CA ARG A 111 9.51 -1.65 7.91
C ARG A 111 9.25 -1.18 6.47
N THR A 112 9.34 0.12 6.20
CA THR A 112 9.23 0.66 4.85
C THR A 112 10.29 1.74 4.63
N PRO A 113 10.88 1.82 3.41
CA PRO A 113 11.70 2.96 3.05
C PRO A 113 10.93 4.26 3.23
N VAL A 114 11.62 5.29 3.72
CA VAL A 114 11.10 6.64 3.90
C VAL A 114 10.52 7.14 2.56
N GLY A 115 9.20 7.39 2.51
CA GLY A 115 8.52 7.93 1.33
C GLY A 115 7.32 7.11 0.83
N LEU A 116 7.18 5.85 1.25
CA LEU A 116 5.94 5.08 1.09
C LEU A 116 5.13 5.16 2.39
N GLY A 117 3.87 5.55 2.27
CA GLY A 117 2.93 5.64 3.39
C GLY A 117 2.81 4.34 4.18
N ASP A 118 2.10 4.40 5.30
CA ASP A 118 1.81 3.22 6.10
C ASP A 118 0.87 2.28 5.34
N PHE A 119 1.40 1.15 4.86
CA PHE A 119 0.67 0.22 3.97
C PHE A 119 -0.65 -0.28 4.57
N ARG A 120 -0.71 -0.46 5.90
CA ARG A 120 -1.94 -0.82 6.61
C ARG A 120 -2.96 0.31 6.51
N ARG A 121 -2.56 1.53 6.85
CA ARG A 121 -3.43 2.71 6.78
C ARG A 121 -3.93 2.94 5.37
N ASP A 122 -3.04 2.92 4.39
CA ASP A 122 -3.36 3.21 3.00
C ASP A 122 -4.32 2.14 2.43
N CYS A 123 -4.16 0.86 2.78
CA CYS A 123 -5.17 -0.18 2.49
C CYS A 123 -6.50 0.03 3.21
N CYS A 124 -6.47 0.47 4.48
CA CYS A 124 -7.68 0.76 5.24
C CYS A 124 -8.49 1.87 4.57
N GLU A 125 -7.84 2.97 4.18
CA GLU A 125 -8.51 4.09 3.52
C GLU A 125 -9.06 3.71 2.14
N GLY A 126 -8.28 2.98 1.33
CA GLY A 126 -8.76 2.43 0.07
C GLY A 126 -9.98 1.53 0.25
N CYS A 127 -9.94 0.63 1.24
CA CYS A 127 -11.05 -0.26 1.56
C CYS A 127 -12.30 0.50 2.04
N LYS A 128 -12.17 1.51 2.90
CA LYS A 128 -13.31 2.36 3.33
C LYS A 128 -13.98 3.05 2.15
N LEU A 129 -13.18 3.62 1.24
CA LEU A 129 -13.72 4.21 0.01
C LEU A 129 -14.43 3.17 -0.84
N GLY A 130 -13.89 1.95 -0.92
CA GLY A 130 -14.50 0.81 -1.58
C GLY A 130 -15.86 0.44 -0.98
N ILE A 131 -15.93 0.26 0.34
CA ILE A 131 -17.18 -0.04 1.06
C ILE A 131 -18.23 1.03 0.77
N ALA A 132 -17.87 2.31 0.89
CA ALA A 132 -18.79 3.42 0.62
C ALA A 132 -19.30 3.41 -0.83
N ALA A 133 -18.44 3.08 -1.80
CA ALA A 133 -18.84 2.96 -3.19
C ALA A 133 -19.80 1.78 -3.42
N GLY A 134 -19.48 0.60 -2.87
CA GLY A 134 -20.26 -0.61 -3.02
C GLY A 134 -21.64 -0.51 -2.37
N THR A 135 -21.73 0.02 -1.15
CA THR A 135 -23.01 0.25 -0.47
C THR A 135 -23.87 1.32 -1.17
N SER A 136 -23.25 2.27 -1.85
CA SER A 136 -23.94 3.29 -2.66
C SER A 136 -24.35 2.80 -4.05
N GLY A 137 -24.11 1.53 -4.40
CA GLY A 137 -24.38 0.99 -5.73
C GLY A 137 -23.53 1.59 -6.85
N LYS A 138 -22.37 2.17 -6.52
CA LYS A 138 -21.41 2.67 -7.51
C LYS A 138 -20.59 1.52 -8.08
N THR A 139 -19.92 1.76 -9.21
CA THR A 139 -19.07 0.76 -9.84
C THR A 139 -17.78 0.52 -9.04
N CYS A 140 -17.45 -0.74 -8.79
CA CYS A 140 -16.25 -1.17 -8.05
C CYS A 140 -14.96 -1.17 -8.89
N GLY A 141 -14.82 -0.18 -9.77
CA GLY A 141 -13.63 0.03 -10.57
C GLY A 141 -13.42 1.50 -10.83
N LEU A 142 -12.21 2.00 -10.52
CA LEU A 142 -11.83 3.37 -10.79
C LEU A 142 -11.49 3.51 -12.28
N LYS A 143 -12.41 4.07 -13.06
CA LYS A 143 -12.23 4.22 -14.52
C LYS A 143 -11.39 5.43 -14.92
N LYS A 144 -11.38 6.47 -14.08
CA LYS A 144 -10.79 7.79 -14.39
C LYS A 144 -9.53 8.09 -13.60
N ILE A 145 -9.28 7.35 -12.52
CA ILE A 145 -8.16 7.54 -11.62
C ILE A 145 -7.53 6.18 -11.32
N ASN A 146 -6.23 6.15 -11.10
CA ASN A 146 -5.49 5.01 -10.58
C ASN A 146 -4.75 5.53 -9.35
N LEU A 147 -5.12 5.04 -8.17
CA LEU A 147 -4.47 5.43 -6.91
C LEU A 147 -3.21 4.60 -6.67
N GLY A 148 -3.03 3.52 -7.43
CA GLY A 148 -1.88 2.64 -7.36
C GLY A 148 -1.99 1.65 -6.21
N VAL A 149 -0.93 0.84 -6.06
CA VAL A 149 -0.81 -0.08 -4.93
C VAL A 149 -0.41 0.73 -3.68
N PRO A 150 -1.10 0.55 -2.54
CA PRO A 150 -2.03 -0.54 -2.28
C PRO A 150 -3.53 -0.16 -2.29
N TRP A 151 -3.86 1.05 -2.72
CA TRP A 151 -5.21 1.61 -2.70
C TRP A 151 -6.19 0.91 -3.65
N ASP A 152 -5.82 0.74 -4.93
CA ASP A 152 -6.74 0.24 -5.96
C ASP A 152 -7.22 -1.20 -5.70
N PRO A 153 -6.35 -2.16 -5.30
CA PRO A 153 -6.79 -3.51 -4.97
C PRO A 153 -7.71 -3.52 -3.73
N ALA A 154 -7.35 -2.76 -2.68
CA ALA A 154 -8.16 -2.68 -1.46
C ALA A 154 -9.55 -2.07 -1.73
N PHE A 155 -9.62 -1.00 -2.53
CA PHE A 155 -10.87 -0.40 -2.98
C PHE A 155 -11.75 -1.41 -3.70
N THR A 156 -11.19 -2.09 -4.71
CA THR A 156 -11.92 -3.00 -5.59
C THR A 156 -12.48 -4.18 -4.80
N GLU A 157 -11.66 -4.80 -3.95
CA GLU A 157 -12.07 -5.93 -3.12
C GLU A 157 -13.21 -5.54 -2.18
N CYS A 158 -13.02 -4.51 -1.36
CA CYS A 158 -14.01 -4.11 -0.36
C CYS A 158 -15.30 -3.55 -0.98
N CYS A 159 -15.23 -2.93 -2.16
CA CYS A 159 -16.41 -2.51 -2.90
C CYS A 159 -17.25 -3.69 -3.38
N ASN A 160 -16.62 -4.68 -4.00
CA ASN A 160 -17.34 -5.86 -4.51
C ASN A 160 -18.01 -6.64 -3.36
N GLU A 161 -17.32 -6.79 -2.23
CA GLU A 161 -17.90 -7.39 -1.02
C GLU A 161 -19.10 -6.59 -0.47
N ALA A 162 -19.00 -5.26 -0.43
CA ALA A 162 -20.11 -4.42 0.03
C ALA A 162 -21.32 -4.47 -0.92
N ALA A 163 -21.08 -4.44 -2.24
CA ALA A 163 -22.15 -4.48 -3.25
C ALA A 163 -22.95 -5.80 -3.22
N THR A 164 -22.29 -6.93 -2.97
CA THR A 164 -22.95 -8.23 -2.83
C THR A 164 -23.79 -8.31 -1.55
N THR A 165 -23.30 -7.74 -0.45
CA THR A 165 -24.01 -7.66 0.83
C THR A 165 -25.26 -6.78 0.74
N SER A 166 -25.18 -5.62 0.08
CA SER A 166 -26.34 -4.71 -0.10
C SER A 166 -27.43 -5.28 -1.00
N THR A 167 -27.10 -6.21 -1.92
CA THR A 167 -28.09 -6.85 -2.81
C THR A 167 -28.96 -7.86 -2.05
N SER A 168 -28.40 -8.54 -1.04
CA SER A 168 -29.13 -9.54 -0.24
C SER A 168 -30.16 -8.92 0.73
N GLN A 169 -30.04 -7.64 1.07
CA GLN A 169 -30.98 -6.94 1.95
C GLN A 169 -32.15 -6.26 1.20
N LYS A 170 -32.20 -6.35 -0.14
CA LYS A 170 -33.24 -5.69 -0.95
C LYS A 170 -34.43 -6.60 -1.31
N GLN A 171 -34.49 -7.82 -0.79
CA GLN A 171 -35.56 -8.78 -1.05
C GLN A 171 -36.38 -9.12 0.20
N GLU A 172 -36.93 -8.10 0.86
CA GLU A 172 -38.15 -8.25 1.67
C GLU A 172 -38.91 -6.92 1.68
N THR A 173 -39.58 -6.61 0.57
CA THR A 173 -40.65 -5.60 0.54
C THR A 173 -41.95 -6.35 0.34
N SER A 174 -42.56 -6.80 1.44
CA SER A 174 -43.95 -7.22 1.46
C SER A 174 -44.85 -5.98 1.51
N PRO A 175 -45.89 -5.86 0.66
CA PRO A 175 -46.83 -4.76 0.74
C PRO A 175 -47.85 -5.07 1.83
N THR A 176 -47.93 -4.26 2.89
CA THR A 176 -49.14 -4.19 3.71
C THR A 176 -49.47 -2.75 4.03
N THR A 177 -50.47 -2.26 3.31
CA THR A 177 -51.23 -1.03 3.52
C THR A 177 -52.05 -1.11 4.81
N ALA A 178 -51.87 -0.15 5.72
CA ALA A 178 -52.87 0.44 6.63
C ALA A 178 -52.17 1.53 7.48
N ILE A 179 -52.25 2.81 7.12
CA ILE A 179 -53.27 3.82 7.52
C ILE A 179 -53.13 4.30 8.99
N VAL A 180 -52.54 5.51 9.11
CA VAL A 180 -52.91 6.70 9.92
C VAL A 180 -52.97 6.58 11.46
N SER A 181 -52.15 7.35 12.19
CA SER A 181 -52.54 8.70 12.68
C SER A 181 -51.47 9.40 13.55
N SER A 182 -51.52 10.73 13.49
CA SER A 182 -50.65 11.78 14.02
C SER A 182 -50.54 11.86 15.56
N THR A 183 -49.51 12.55 16.07
CA THR A 183 -49.69 13.81 16.84
C THR A 183 -48.33 14.51 17.04
N VAL A 184 -48.32 15.79 16.66
CA VAL A 184 -47.27 16.79 16.88
C VAL A 184 -47.43 17.39 18.29
N VAL A 185 -46.32 17.55 19.02
CA VAL A 185 -46.23 18.52 20.12
C VAL A 185 -44.86 19.18 20.05
N SER A 186 -44.85 20.44 19.60
CA SER A 186 -43.79 21.40 19.89
C SER A 186 -44.12 22.06 21.23
N THR A 187 -43.15 22.18 22.13
CA THR A 187 -43.16 23.24 23.15
C THR A 187 -41.73 23.67 23.44
N SER A 188 -41.47 24.93 23.14
CA SER A 188 -40.31 25.73 23.49
C SER A 188 -40.42 26.26 24.92
N GLN A 189 -39.33 26.29 25.69
CA GLN A 189 -39.02 27.40 26.59
C GLN A 189 -37.57 27.38 27.06
N ALA A 190 -36.99 28.58 27.10
CA ALA A 190 -35.69 28.93 27.62
C ALA A 190 -35.75 29.22 29.12
N GLY A 191 -34.61 29.10 29.82
CA GLY A 191 -34.43 29.59 31.20
C GLY A 191 -33.17 29.01 31.85
N ALA A 192 -32.25 29.90 32.21
CA ALA A 192 -30.90 29.68 32.72
C ALA A 192 -30.82 29.18 34.17
N ASP A 193 -29.72 28.48 34.50
CA ASP A 193 -28.84 28.62 35.70
C ASP A 193 -27.71 27.58 35.53
N SER A 194 -26.48 27.95 35.17
CA SER A 194 -25.36 28.44 35.99
C SER A 194 -24.41 27.31 36.45
N ASP A 195 -23.15 27.47 36.03
CA ASP A 195 -21.89 27.05 36.66
C ASP A 195 -21.60 25.55 36.87
N GLU A 196 -20.63 24.99 36.12
CA GLU A 196 -19.24 24.80 36.64
C GLU A 196 -18.36 24.07 35.60
N LEU A 197 -17.18 24.67 35.34
CA LEU A 197 -15.94 24.05 34.84
C LEU A 197 -15.70 23.85 33.32
N GLU A 198 -15.55 24.96 32.58
CA GLU A 198 -14.57 25.06 31.48
C GLU A 198 -13.41 25.97 31.93
N SER A 199 -12.21 25.41 32.20
CA SER A 199 -10.98 26.21 32.38
C SER A 199 -9.67 25.42 32.19
N ILE A 200 -9.53 24.59 31.15
CA ILE A 200 -8.24 23.92 30.84
C ILE A 200 -7.85 24.03 29.35
N ILE A 201 -8.21 25.13 28.69
CA ILE A 201 -7.64 25.48 27.39
C ILE A 201 -7.35 26.97 27.37
N ASP A 202 -6.19 27.38 27.91
CA ASP A 202 -5.41 28.55 27.41
C ASP A 202 -4.12 28.79 28.23
N GLU A 203 -3.28 27.76 28.44
CA GLU A 203 -1.97 27.99 29.08
C GLU A 203 -0.85 27.04 28.62
N LEU A 204 -0.71 26.81 27.30
CA LEU A 204 0.54 26.26 26.73
C LEU A 204 0.88 26.88 25.37
N ASN A 205 0.74 28.21 25.27
CA ASN A 205 1.25 28.96 24.11
C ASN A 205 2.17 30.11 24.55
N ASP A 206 3.14 29.79 25.42
CA ASP A 206 4.18 30.74 25.83
C ASP A 206 5.56 30.33 25.22
N PRO A 207 6.10 31.09 24.25
CA PRO A 207 7.31 30.74 23.50
C PRO A 207 8.60 31.24 24.17
N ASN A 208 8.76 31.07 25.49
CA ASN A 208 9.99 31.52 26.16
C ASN A 208 10.28 30.85 27.52
N LEU A 209 10.36 29.51 27.58
CA LEU A 209 10.94 28.84 28.74
C LEU A 209 12.19 28.03 28.37
N ASN A 210 13.31 28.73 28.50
CA ASN A 210 14.66 28.20 28.55
C ASN A 210 14.81 27.39 29.86
N PHE A 211 14.94 26.05 29.79
CA PHE A 211 15.25 25.25 30.98
C PHE A 211 16.61 24.56 30.85
N ASN A 212 17.44 24.89 31.83
CA ASN A 212 18.87 24.68 31.93
C ASN A 212 19.22 23.22 32.23
N LEU A 213 20.42 22.84 31.80
CA LEU A 213 21.14 21.61 32.12
C LEU A 213 21.60 21.57 33.60
N THR A 214 21.98 20.36 34.05
CA THR A 214 22.53 19.91 35.36
C THR A 214 21.46 19.48 36.38
N GLY A 215 21.54 18.36 37.09
CA GLY A 215 22.53 17.29 37.24
C GLY A 215 22.30 16.63 38.60
N GLU A 216 22.15 15.30 38.65
CA GLU A 216 22.47 14.39 39.77
C GLU A 216 22.39 12.94 39.27
#